data_AF-A0A0Q0SS52-F1
#
_entry.id   AF-A0A0Q0SS52-F1
#
_cell.length_a   1.000
_cell.length_b   1.000
_cell.length_c   1.000
_cell.angle_alpha   90.00
_cell.angle_beta   90.00
_cell.angle_gamma   90.00
#
_symmetry.space_group_name_H-M   'P 1'
#
loop_
_entity.id
_entity.type
_entity.pdbx_description
1 polymer ?
#
loop_
_entity_poly.entity_id
_entity_poly.type
_entity_poly.pdbx_seq_one_letter_code
_entity_poly.pdbx_strand_id
1 'polypeptide(L)'
;MTHTINALFACACLFISVGLSAAPAMPLSHIEILKVVSSTGAVEDVSDGREQTKAHHGGPHLKVFVLERGYGGQPTGTFDGQAVNGGRTPVCNKGEGLVTCDGSGTTVGYLYTFDLGNKQGGWFQFSNTSLVAPFTRLAAQLYIR
;
A
#
# COMPACT_ATOMS: atom_id res chain seq x y z
N MET A 1 48.18 20.26 56.62
CA MET A 1 46.73 20.16 56.85
C MET A 1 46.13 21.42 56.25
N THR A 2 45.18 21.44 55.31
CA THR A 2 44.29 20.40 54.77
C THR A 2 43.49 21.07 53.63
N HIS A 3 43.40 20.35 52.50
CA HIS A 3 42.36 20.29 51.46
C HIS A 3 41.80 21.54 50.76
N THR A 4 42.11 21.63 49.46
CA THR A 4 41.28 22.15 48.38
C THR A 4 39.99 21.33 48.22
N ILE A 5 38.85 21.98 47.94
CA ILE A 5 37.62 21.31 47.50
C ILE A 5 37.06 22.03 46.27
N ASN A 6 37.23 21.39 45.11
CA ASN A 6 36.40 21.56 43.93
C ASN A 6 35.09 20.80 44.15
N ALA A 7 33.94 21.36 43.77
CA ALA A 7 32.75 20.56 43.51
C ALA A 7 31.97 21.16 42.33
N LEU A 8 31.92 20.38 41.24
CA LEU A 8 31.15 20.61 40.04
C LEU A 8 29.65 20.61 40.34
N PHE A 9 28.94 21.60 39.80
CA PHE A 9 27.48 21.56 39.69
C PHE A 9 27.09 20.59 38.56
N ALA A 10 26.67 19.39 38.92
CA ALA A 10 26.09 18.42 37.98
C ALA A 10 24.60 18.73 37.77
N CYS A 11 24.24 19.22 36.57
CA CYS A 11 22.87 19.40 36.14
C CYS A 11 22.29 18.05 35.70
N ALA A 12 21.47 17.43 36.54
CA ALA A 12 20.78 16.17 36.21
C ALA A 12 19.51 16.47 35.40
N CYS A 13 19.61 16.51 34.08
CA CYS A 13 18.44 16.53 33.19
C CYS A 13 17.85 15.12 33.08
N LEU A 14 16.67 14.92 33.67
CA LEU A 14 15.89 13.68 33.56
C LEU A 14 15.18 13.65 32.19
N PHE A 15 15.74 12.94 31.21
CA PHE A 15 15.07 12.70 29.93
C PHE A 15 13.99 11.63 30.12
N ILE A 16 12.73 12.06 30.27
CA ILE A 16 11.58 11.17 30.20
C ILE A 16 11.31 10.90 28.71
N SER A 17 11.80 9.77 28.20
CA SER A 17 11.42 9.28 26.87
C SER A 17 9.97 8.78 26.94
N VAL A 18 9.04 9.59 26.44
CA VAL A 18 7.66 9.14 26.20
C VAL A 18 7.72 8.08 25.10
N GLY A 19 7.59 6.81 25.48
CA GLY A 19 7.50 5.71 24.54
C GLY A 19 6.21 5.81 23.74
N LEU A 20 6.29 6.17 22.46
CA LEU A 20 5.17 6.09 21.55
C LEU A 20 4.92 4.60 21.25
N SER A 21 3.91 4.01 21.90
CA SER A 21 3.49 2.64 21.63
C SER A 21 2.89 2.58 20.22
N ALA A 22 3.63 1.97 19.29
CA ALA A 22 3.10 1.63 17.98
C ALA A 22 2.32 0.31 18.07
N ALA A 23 1.10 0.28 17.55
CA ALA A 23 0.35 -0.96 17.41
C ALA A 23 1.11 -1.95 16.51
N PRO A 24 1.02 -3.27 16.76
CA PRO A 24 1.66 -4.26 15.90
C PRO A 24 1.13 -4.18 14.46
N ALA A 25 2.01 -4.40 13.48
CA ALA A 25 1.61 -4.49 12.07
C ALA A 25 0.68 -5.69 11.86
N MET A 26 -0.43 -5.48 11.15
CA MET A 26 -1.34 -6.56 10.78
C MET A 26 -0.78 -7.39 9.62
N PRO A 27 -0.91 -8.73 9.62
CA PRO A 27 -0.52 -9.53 8.47
C PRO A 27 -1.28 -9.10 7.21
N LEU A 28 -0.62 -9.25 6.05
CA LEU A 28 -1.28 -9.08 4.76
C LEU A 28 -2.49 -10.03 4.70
N SER A 29 -3.68 -9.46 4.57
CA SER A 29 -4.95 -10.20 4.69
C SER A 29 -5.80 -10.13 3.43
N HIS A 30 -5.58 -9.13 2.58
CA HIS A 30 -6.34 -8.97 1.36
C HIS A 30 -5.55 -8.23 0.27
N ILE A 31 -5.75 -8.67 -0.97
CA ILE A 31 -5.35 -7.98 -2.20
C ILE A 31 -6.57 -7.97 -3.12
N GLU A 32 -6.89 -6.81 -3.70
CA GLU A 32 -8.05 -6.63 -4.56
C GLU A 32 -7.76 -5.64 -5.67
N ILE A 33 -8.18 -5.94 -6.90
CA ILE A 33 -8.18 -4.95 -7.97
C ILE A 33 -9.50 -4.19 -7.86
N LEU A 34 -9.43 -2.89 -7.56
CA LEU A 34 -10.62 -2.09 -7.30
C LEU A 34 -11.24 -1.55 -8.59
N LYS A 35 -10.40 -0.97 -9.45
CA LYS A 35 -10.88 -0.29 -10.66
C LYS A 35 -9.84 -0.24 -11.75
N VAL A 36 -10.35 -0.16 -12.97
CA VAL A 36 -9.57 0.13 -14.18
C VAL A 36 -10.04 1.48 -14.71
N VAL A 37 -9.09 2.32 -15.12
CA VAL A 37 -9.38 3.64 -15.68
C VAL A 37 -8.69 3.76 -17.02
N SER A 38 -9.41 4.15 -18.06
CA SER A 38 -8.84 4.43 -19.37
C SER A 38 -9.66 5.49 -20.12
N SER A 39 -9.11 5.98 -21.23
CA SER A 39 -9.82 6.92 -22.09
C SER A 39 -10.98 6.27 -22.87
N THR A 40 -10.89 4.98 -23.20
CA THR A 40 -11.93 4.26 -23.97
C THR A 40 -12.98 3.59 -23.09
N GLY A 41 -12.63 3.20 -21.87
CA GLY A 41 -13.49 2.46 -20.94
C GLY A 41 -13.96 3.28 -19.73
N ALA A 42 -13.59 4.56 -19.65
CA ALA A 42 -13.84 5.43 -18.50
C ALA A 42 -13.32 4.80 -17.19
N VAL A 43 -13.98 5.08 -16.06
CA VAL A 43 -13.71 4.44 -14.77
C VAL A 43 -14.65 3.24 -14.63
N GLU A 44 -14.08 2.04 -14.49
CA GLU A 44 -14.84 0.82 -14.23
C GLU A 44 -14.47 0.25 -12.87
N ASP A 45 -15.48 0.04 -12.02
CA ASP A 45 -15.36 -0.74 -10.78
C ASP A 45 -15.35 -2.25 -11.10
N VAL A 46 -14.32 -2.93 -10.61
CA VAL A 46 -14.06 -4.36 -10.79
C VAL A 46 -13.83 -5.08 -9.45
N SER A 47 -14.24 -4.47 -8.34
CA SER A 47 -14.11 -5.03 -6.98
C SER A 47 -15.13 -6.15 -6.68
N ASP A 48 -15.86 -6.65 -7.68
CA ASP A 48 -16.84 -7.73 -7.54
C ASP A 48 -16.25 -9.13 -7.79
N GLY A 49 -14.92 -9.23 -7.86
CA GLY A 49 -14.21 -10.50 -8.03
C GLY A 49 -14.29 -11.09 -9.44
N ARG A 50 -14.77 -10.33 -10.44
CA ARG A 50 -14.79 -10.77 -11.84
C ARG A 50 -13.37 -10.97 -12.38
N GLU A 51 -13.23 -11.88 -13.34
CA GLU A 51 -11.93 -12.18 -13.96
C GLU A 51 -11.61 -11.28 -15.18
N GLN A 52 -12.59 -10.51 -15.68
CA GLN A 52 -12.41 -9.62 -16.82
C GLN A 52 -13.22 -8.33 -16.72
N THR A 53 -12.73 -7.24 -17.32
CA THR A 53 -13.51 -5.99 -17.47
C THR A 53 -14.73 -6.20 -18.37
N LYS A 54 -15.79 -5.43 -18.14
CA LYS A 54 -16.98 -5.36 -18.98
C LYS A 54 -16.75 -4.39 -20.15
N ALA A 55 -16.09 -3.27 -19.89
CA ALA A 55 -15.74 -2.31 -20.92
C ALA A 55 -14.41 -2.66 -21.59
N HIS A 56 -14.23 -2.14 -22.81
CA HIS A 56 -12.96 -2.15 -23.52
C HIS A 56 -12.10 -0.96 -23.06
N HIS A 57 -10.99 -1.27 -22.40
CA HIS A 57 -10.03 -0.31 -21.86
C HIS A 57 -8.74 -0.33 -22.66
N GLY A 58 -8.37 0.83 -23.16
CA GLY A 58 -7.12 1.03 -23.87
C GLY A 58 -6.84 2.50 -24.12
N GLY A 59 -5.93 2.75 -25.05
CA GLY A 59 -5.49 4.10 -25.36
C GLY A 59 -4.63 4.70 -24.23
N PRO A 60 -4.41 6.02 -24.25
CA PRO A 60 -3.54 6.66 -23.28
C PRO A 60 -4.11 6.59 -21.87
N HIS A 61 -3.19 6.51 -20.91
CA HIS A 61 -3.46 6.55 -19.46
C HIS A 61 -4.28 5.38 -18.93
N LEU A 62 -4.05 4.17 -19.44
CA LEU A 62 -4.60 2.96 -18.81
C LEU A 62 -4.03 2.81 -17.39
N LYS A 63 -4.88 2.83 -16.38
CA LYS A 63 -4.50 2.72 -14.97
C LYS A 63 -5.25 1.62 -14.27
N VAL A 64 -4.54 0.90 -13.39
CA VAL A 64 -5.11 -0.12 -12.52
C VAL A 64 -4.85 0.25 -11.07
N PHE A 65 -5.89 0.14 -10.24
CA PHE A 65 -5.83 0.44 -8.82
C PHE A 65 -6.02 -0.83 -8.01
N VAL A 66 -5.08 -1.10 -7.10
CA VAL A 66 -5.07 -2.31 -6.27
C VAL A 66 -5.08 -1.92 -4.80
N LEU A 67 -6.01 -2.49 -4.03
CA LEU A 67 -6.06 -2.33 -2.60
C LEU A 67 -5.33 -3.48 -1.91
N GLU A 68 -4.40 -3.11 -1.02
CA GLU A 68 -3.78 -3.99 -0.05
C GLU A 68 -4.34 -3.68 1.36
N ARG A 69 -4.77 -4.72 2.09
CA ARG A 69 -5.11 -4.63 3.52
C ARG A 69 -4.13 -5.46 4.35
N GLY A 70 -3.61 -4.87 5.43
CA GLY A 70 -2.45 -5.38 6.15
C GLY A 70 -1.14 -4.99 5.47
N TYR A 71 -0.02 -5.55 5.93
CA TYR A 71 1.31 -5.10 5.51
C TYR A 71 2.04 -6.19 4.70
N GLY A 72 2.19 -5.93 3.40
CA GLY A 72 3.06 -6.71 2.50
C GLY A 72 4.44 -6.10 2.31
N GLY A 73 5.41 -6.92 1.90
CA GLY A 73 6.83 -6.56 1.83
C GLY A 73 7.51 -6.74 0.47
N GLN A 74 6.88 -7.46 -0.44
CA GLN A 74 7.42 -7.84 -1.75
C GLN A 74 6.36 -7.63 -2.86
N PRO A 75 5.89 -6.38 -3.09
CA PRO A 75 4.89 -6.12 -4.09
C PRO A 75 5.46 -6.38 -5.49
N THR A 76 4.71 -7.10 -6.33
CA THR A 76 5.06 -7.35 -7.73
C THR A 76 3.82 -7.13 -8.58
N GLY A 77 3.89 -6.19 -9.52
CA GLY A 77 2.88 -5.98 -10.56
C GLY A 77 3.40 -6.42 -11.92
N THR A 78 2.57 -7.12 -12.70
CA THR A 78 2.88 -7.51 -14.08
C THR A 78 1.74 -7.14 -15.02
N PHE A 79 2.10 -6.84 -16.27
CA PHE A 79 1.18 -6.66 -17.38
C PHE A 79 1.66 -7.50 -18.56
N ASP A 80 0.85 -8.48 -18.99
CA ASP A 80 1.23 -9.50 -19.98
C ASP A 80 2.58 -10.18 -19.64
N GLY A 81 2.77 -10.49 -18.35
CA GLY A 81 3.99 -11.11 -17.83
C GLY A 81 5.21 -10.18 -17.71
N GLN A 82 5.11 -8.92 -18.15
CA GLN A 82 6.19 -7.93 -17.99
C GLN A 82 6.02 -7.15 -16.69
N ALA A 83 7.11 -6.95 -15.95
CA ALA A 83 7.08 -6.18 -14.72
C ALA A 83 6.67 -4.72 -14.98
N VAL A 84 5.76 -4.21 -14.13
CA VAL A 84 5.31 -2.82 -14.15
C VAL A 84 5.46 -2.20 -12.77
N ASN A 85 5.88 -0.95 -12.72
CA ASN A 85 6.04 -0.21 -11.46
C ASN A 85 4.73 0.50 -11.11
N GLY A 86 4.38 0.46 -9.82
CA GLY A 86 3.24 1.19 -9.27
C GLY A 86 3.67 2.14 -8.15
N GLY A 87 2.99 3.28 -8.07
CA GLY A 87 3.04 4.12 -6.87
C GLY A 87 2.13 3.55 -5.79
N ARG A 88 2.43 3.81 -4.51
CA ARG A 88 1.55 3.42 -3.40
C ARG A 88 1.25 4.60 -2.48
N THR A 89 0.01 4.67 -2.02
CA THR A 89 -0.46 5.66 -1.04
C THR A 89 -0.97 4.92 0.19
N PRO A 90 -0.56 5.30 1.41
CA PRO A 90 -1.05 4.67 2.63
C PRO A 90 -2.55 4.92 2.79
N VAL A 91 -3.28 3.88 3.18
CA VAL A 91 -4.70 3.99 3.52
C VAL A 91 -4.92 3.77 5.01
N CYS A 92 -5.85 4.54 5.57
CA CYS A 92 -6.22 4.57 6.97
C CYS A 92 -7.69 4.14 7.12
N ASN A 93 -8.01 3.46 8.21
CA ASN A 93 -9.40 3.17 8.57
C ASN A 93 -9.96 4.35 9.39
N LYS A 94 -11.03 4.99 8.92
CA LYS A 94 -11.74 6.07 9.64
C LYS A 94 -13.18 5.69 10.04
N GLY A 95 -13.49 4.39 10.14
CA GLY A 95 -14.78 3.88 10.62
C GLY A 95 -15.85 3.71 9.53
N GLU A 96 -15.87 4.56 8.50
CA GLU A 96 -16.79 4.45 7.36
C GLU A 96 -16.18 3.72 6.14
N GLY A 97 -14.91 3.34 6.22
CA GLY A 97 -14.17 2.70 5.14
C GLY A 97 -12.68 3.04 5.16
N LEU A 98 -11.99 2.62 4.10
CA LEU A 98 -10.59 2.97 3.87
C LEU A 98 -10.49 4.28 3.10
N VAL A 99 -9.72 5.20 3.64
CA VAL A 99 -9.41 6.50 3.02
C VAL A 99 -7.90 6.68 2.92
N THR A 100 -7.42 7.62 2.11
CA THR A 100 -6.01 8.02 2.18
C THR A 100 -5.70 8.61 3.54
N CYS A 101 -4.50 8.31 4.07
CA CYS A 101 -4.10 8.82 5.38
C CYS A 101 -3.83 10.34 5.38
N ASP A 102 -3.43 10.92 4.23
CA ASP A 102 -3.12 12.35 4.07
C ASP A 102 -2.18 12.91 5.15
N GLY A 103 -1.23 12.09 5.59
CA GLY A 103 -0.25 12.44 6.64
C GLY A 103 -0.74 12.25 8.08
N SER A 104 -1.94 11.69 8.30
CA SER A 104 -2.53 11.46 9.62
C SER A 104 -3.13 10.07 9.77
N GLY A 105 -3.25 9.59 11.01
CA GLY A 105 -3.87 8.30 11.34
C GLY A 105 -2.92 7.10 11.22
N THR A 106 -3.46 5.91 11.49
CA THR A 106 -2.71 4.66 11.41
C THR A 106 -2.92 4.01 10.05
N THR A 107 -1.85 3.89 9.28
CA THR A 107 -1.86 3.12 8.03
C THR A 107 -2.32 1.69 8.31
N VAL A 108 -3.29 1.18 7.57
CA VAL A 108 -3.79 -0.20 7.68
C VAL A 108 -3.60 -0.99 6.38
N GLY A 109 -2.94 -0.39 5.39
CA GLY A 109 -2.67 -0.96 4.08
C GLY A 109 -2.23 0.09 3.08
N TYR A 110 -2.30 -0.24 1.79
CA TYR A 110 -1.90 0.66 0.71
C TYR A 110 -2.85 0.57 -0.48
N LEU A 111 -3.07 1.72 -1.13
CA LEU A 111 -3.63 1.79 -2.47
C LEU A 111 -2.49 1.89 -3.47
N TYR A 112 -2.32 0.88 -4.31
CA TYR A 112 -1.37 0.88 -5.41
C TYR A 112 -2.02 1.44 -6.67
N THR A 113 -1.28 2.26 -7.41
CA THR A 113 -1.67 2.78 -8.72
C THR A 113 -0.61 2.41 -9.74
N PHE A 114 -1.01 1.65 -10.75
CA PHE A 114 -0.16 1.26 -11.88
C PHE A 114 -0.59 2.07 -13.10
N ASP A 115 0.32 2.86 -13.66
CA ASP A 115 0.12 3.53 -14.95
C ASP A 115 0.73 2.66 -16.04
N LEU A 116 -0.12 2.07 -16.86
CA LEU A 116 0.25 1.16 -17.93
C LEU A 116 0.49 1.91 -19.25
N GLY A 117 0.26 3.23 -19.29
CA GLY A 117 0.48 4.05 -20.48
C GLY A 117 -0.51 3.74 -21.60
N ASN A 118 0.02 3.53 -22.82
CA ASN A 118 -0.75 3.44 -24.06
C ASN A 118 -1.09 1.98 -24.48
N LYS A 119 -1.53 1.14 -23.53
CA LYS A 119 -1.83 -0.28 -23.79
C LYS A 119 -3.26 -0.46 -24.34
N GLN A 120 -3.55 -1.63 -24.90
CA GLN A 120 -4.83 -1.97 -25.55
C GLN A 120 -5.42 -3.23 -24.93
N GLY A 121 -5.80 -3.15 -23.65
CA GLY A 121 -6.12 -4.34 -22.86
C GLY A 121 -4.92 -5.25 -22.62
N GLY A 122 -5.13 -6.29 -21.83
CA GLY A 122 -4.10 -7.26 -21.43
C GLY A 122 -4.33 -7.84 -20.04
N TRP A 123 -3.46 -8.77 -19.67
CA TRP A 123 -3.51 -9.47 -18.38
C TRP A 123 -2.73 -8.69 -17.34
N PHE A 124 -3.43 -8.09 -16.37
CA PHE A 124 -2.80 -7.49 -15.19
C PHE A 124 -2.79 -8.47 -14.01
N GLN A 125 -1.65 -8.58 -13.32
CA GLN A 125 -1.53 -9.33 -12.07
C GLN A 125 -0.82 -8.48 -11.02
N PHE A 126 -1.24 -8.64 -9.78
CA PHE A 126 -0.52 -8.11 -8.62
C PHE A 126 -0.38 -9.20 -7.56
N SER A 127 0.76 -9.21 -6.89
CA SER A 127 0.99 -10.07 -5.74
C SER A 127 1.82 -9.36 -4.69
N ASN A 128 1.66 -9.78 -3.44
CA ASN A 128 2.53 -9.35 -2.35
C ASN A 128 2.64 -10.47 -1.31
N THR A 129 3.72 -10.45 -0.54
CA THR A 129 4.00 -11.38 0.55
C THR A 129 3.89 -10.65 1.88
N SER A 130 3.17 -11.20 2.84
CA SER A 130 3.03 -10.63 4.18
C SER A 130 4.40 -10.38 4.82
N LEU A 131 4.59 -9.22 5.45
CA LEU A 131 5.76 -8.93 6.30
C LEU A 131 5.68 -9.62 7.67
N VAL A 132 4.46 -10.03 8.05
CA VAL A 132 4.18 -10.66 9.34
C VAL A 132 3.95 -12.15 9.11
N ALA A 133 4.46 -12.98 10.02
CA ALA A 133 4.24 -14.42 10.01
C ALA A 133 2.74 -14.74 9.83
N PRO A 134 2.38 -15.74 9.01
CA PRO A 134 3.25 -16.78 8.43
C PRO A 134 3.85 -16.42 7.05
N PHE A 135 3.97 -15.13 6.70
CA PHE A 135 4.56 -14.68 5.43
C PHE A 135 3.79 -15.19 4.19
N THR A 136 2.46 -15.31 4.31
CA THR A 136 1.61 -15.74 3.20
C THR A 136 1.70 -14.80 2.01
N ARG A 137 1.79 -15.37 0.81
CA ARG A 137 1.68 -14.64 -0.45
C ARG A 137 0.24 -14.60 -0.92
N LEU A 138 -0.26 -13.41 -1.20
CA LEU A 138 -1.56 -13.18 -1.83
C LEU A 138 -1.37 -12.63 -3.25
N ALA A 139 -2.37 -12.83 -4.10
CA ALA A 139 -2.37 -12.31 -5.47
C ALA A 139 -3.80 -12.02 -5.97
N ALA A 140 -3.90 -11.14 -6.94
CA ALA A 140 -5.10 -10.89 -7.72
C ALA A 140 -4.73 -10.70 -9.20
N GLN A 141 -5.65 -11.04 -10.09
CA GLN A 141 -5.48 -10.89 -11.53
C GLN A 141 -6.78 -10.44 -12.19
N LEU A 142 -6.65 -9.74 -13.31
CA LEU A 142 -7.78 -9.29 -14.11
C LEU A 142 -7.38 -9.22 -15.59
N TYR A 143 -8.22 -9.75 -16.45
CA TYR A 143 -8.13 -9.50 -17.88
C TYR A 143 -8.81 -8.18 -18.24
N ILE A 144 -8.05 -7.27 -18.82
CA ILE A 144 -8.54 -5.99 -19.29
C ILE A 144 -8.85 -6.15 -20.79
N ARG A 145 -10.13 -6.09 -21.15
CA ARG A 145 -10.60 -6.18 -22.55
C ARG A 145 -10.37 -4.90 -23.32
#